data_AF-A0A1I1QJG0-F1
#
_entry.id   AF-A0A1I1QJG0-F1
#
_cell.length_a   1.000
_cell.length_b   1.000
_cell.length_c   1.000
_cell.angle_alpha   90.00
_cell.angle_beta   90.00
_cell.angle_gamma   90.00
#
_symmetry.space_group_name_H-M   'P 1'
#
loop_
_entity.id
_entity.type
_entity.pdbx_description
1 polymer ?
#
loop_
_entity_poly.entity_id
_entity_poly.type
_entity_poly.pdbx_seq_one_letter_code
_entity_poly.pdbx_strand_id
1 'polypeptide(L)'
;MSFIHDTAPPEPGRMPPATPEGIEQGLARSGREIAALQERLDQAQAEVGHARRRAAADVALARSYALRDMALDLLPLRDALEAALAIRTADAAALRAGLELACRQFAAALARHAGLPGERS
;
A
#
# COMPACT_ATOMS: atom_id res chain seq x y z
N MET A 1 -69.96 -3.86 3.44
CA MET A 1 -69.01 -4.97 3.61
C MET A 1 -67.60 -4.40 3.53
N SER A 2 -67.06 -3.98 4.68
CA SER A 2 -65.69 -3.44 4.77
C SER A 2 -64.72 -4.63 4.74
N PHE A 3 -64.09 -4.87 3.59
CA PHE A 3 -62.98 -5.81 3.49
C PHE A 3 -61.76 -5.15 4.12
N ILE A 4 -61.51 -5.52 5.38
CA ILE A 4 -60.26 -5.20 6.07
C ILE A 4 -59.17 -6.00 5.35
N HIS A 5 -58.44 -5.36 4.45
CA HIS A 5 -57.12 -5.83 4.10
C HIS A 5 -56.23 -5.51 5.30
N ASP A 6 -56.04 -6.53 6.12
CA ASP A 6 -55.02 -6.58 7.16
C ASP A 6 -53.64 -6.51 6.47
N THR A 7 -53.21 -5.30 6.14
CA THR A 7 -51.85 -5.01 5.69
C THR A 7 -50.94 -4.97 6.91
N ALA A 8 -50.69 -6.15 7.50
CA ALA A 8 -49.61 -6.33 8.43
C ALA A 8 -48.26 -6.11 7.69
N PRO A 9 -47.33 -5.31 8.23
CA PRO A 9 -46.04 -5.09 7.61
C PRO A 9 -45.30 -6.44 7.45
N PRO A 10 -44.59 -6.66 6.32
CA PRO A 10 -43.95 -7.95 6.06
C PRO A 10 -42.76 -8.18 6.99
N GLU A 11 -42.96 -9.04 7.98
CA GLU A 11 -41.93 -9.56 8.88
C GLU A 11 -40.80 -10.27 8.10
N PRO A 12 -39.52 -10.04 8.43
CA PRO A 12 -38.41 -10.72 7.76
C PRO A 12 -38.37 -12.21 8.13
N GLY A 13 -38.65 -13.10 7.15
CA GLY A 13 -38.51 -14.56 7.28
C GLY A 13 -39.81 -15.36 7.15
N ARG A 14 -40.98 -14.71 7.08
CA ARG A 14 -42.24 -15.42 6.81
C ARG A 14 -42.35 -15.71 5.31
N MET A 15 -42.48 -16.98 4.95
CA MET A 15 -42.81 -17.37 3.57
C MET A 15 -44.11 -16.65 3.17
N PRO A 16 -44.15 -15.93 2.05
CA PRO A 16 -45.37 -15.27 1.63
C PRO A 16 -46.51 -16.30 1.50
N PRO A 17 -47.76 -15.91 1.77
CA PRO A 17 -48.89 -16.79 1.46
C PRO A 17 -48.80 -17.20 -0.02
N ALA A 18 -49.17 -18.44 -0.35
CA ALA A 18 -49.21 -18.95 -1.73
C ALA A 18 -50.37 -18.35 -2.54
N THR A 19 -50.67 -17.07 -2.30
CA THR A 19 -51.55 -16.23 -3.09
C THR A 19 -50.72 -15.51 -4.16
N PRO A 20 -51.33 -15.10 -5.28
CA PRO A 20 -50.64 -14.35 -6.33
C PRO A 20 -49.90 -13.11 -5.79
N GLU A 21 -50.54 -12.34 -4.90
CA GLU A 21 -49.94 -11.16 -4.26
C GLU A 21 -48.76 -11.49 -3.34
N GLY A 22 -48.79 -12.63 -2.63
CA GLY A 22 -47.67 -13.07 -1.80
C GLY A 22 -46.44 -13.43 -2.64
N ILE A 23 -46.64 -14.07 -3.78
CA ILE A 23 -45.55 -14.41 -4.71
C ILE A 23 -44.92 -13.15 -5.31
N GLU A 24 -45.73 -12.17 -5.73
CA GLU A 24 -45.26 -10.87 -6.24
C GLU A 24 -44.46 -10.09 -5.19
N GLN A 25 -44.92 -10.06 -3.94
CA GLN A 25 -44.20 -9.44 -2.83
C GLN A 25 -42.87 -10.13 -2.53
N GLY A 26 -42.82 -11.46 -2.60
CA GLY A 26 -41.59 -12.25 -2.49
C GLY A 26 -40.58 -11.91 -3.58
N LEU A 27 -41.04 -11.85 -4.84
CA LEU A 27 -40.20 -11.49 -5.98
C LEU A 27 -39.65 -10.06 -5.86
N ALA A 28 -40.50 -9.10 -5.48
CA ALA A 28 -40.08 -7.71 -5.26
C ALA A 28 -39.07 -7.58 -4.12
N ARG A 29 -39.22 -8.36 -3.05
CA ARG A 29 -38.26 -8.42 -1.95
C ARG A 29 -36.91 -8.97 -2.40
N SER A 30 -36.89 -10.13 -3.05
CA SER A 30 -35.66 -10.74 -3.55
C SER A 30 -34.96 -9.83 -4.58
N GLY A 31 -35.73 -9.15 -5.45
CA GLY A 31 -35.17 -8.16 -6.38
C GLY A 31 -34.47 -7.00 -5.67
N ARG A 32 -35.06 -6.46 -4.59
CA ARG A 32 -34.44 -5.41 -3.78
C ARG A 32 -33.18 -5.90 -3.04
N GLU A 33 -33.22 -7.12 -2.49
CA GLU A 33 -32.06 -7.72 -1.83
C GLU A 33 -30.90 -7.95 -2.81
N ILE A 34 -31.19 -8.41 -4.04
CA ILE A 34 -30.18 -8.56 -5.11
C ILE A 34 -29.59 -7.20 -5.48
N ALA A 35 -30.42 -6.17 -5.70
CA ALA A 35 -29.94 -4.83 -6.05
C ALA A 35 -29.04 -4.23 -4.95
N ALA A 36 -29.43 -4.37 -3.68
CA ALA A 36 -28.63 -3.91 -2.55
C ALA A 36 -27.29 -4.67 -2.43
N LEU A 37 -27.27 -5.97 -2.73
CA LEU A 37 -26.03 -6.74 -2.76
C LEU A 37 -25.13 -6.33 -3.93
N GLN A 38 -25.69 -6.06 -5.11
CA GLN A 38 -24.94 -5.58 -6.27
C GLN A 38 -24.28 -4.23 -5.98
N GLU A 39 -25.03 -3.27 -5.41
CA GLU A 39 -24.48 -1.97 -5.03
C GLU A 39 -23.30 -2.09 -4.05
N ARG A 40 -23.43 -2.97 -3.04
CA ARG A 40 -22.35 -3.25 -2.08
C ARG A 40 -21.14 -3.89 -2.74
N LEU A 41 -21.36 -4.77 -3.72
CA LEU A 41 -20.27 -5.39 -4.48
C LEU A 41 -19.55 -4.37 -5.35
N ASP A 42 -20.27 -3.50 -6.05
CA ASP A 42 -19.68 -2.46 -6.89
C ASP A 42 -18.86 -1.47 -6.04
N GLN A 43 -19.38 -1.08 -4.88
CA GLN A 43 -18.64 -0.26 -3.94
C GLN A 43 -17.37 -0.97 -3.43
N ALA A 44 -17.48 -2.23 -3.00
CA ALA A 44 -16.34 -3.00 -2.52
C ALA A 44 -15.26 -3.18 -3.62
N GLN A 45 -15.66 -3.39 -4.87
CA GLN A 45 -14.75 -3.46 -6.01
C GLN A 45 -14.03 -2.12 -6.25
N ALA A 46 -14.75 -1.01 -6.15
CA ALA A 46 -14.15 0.32 -6.25
C ALA A 46 -13.11 0.56 -5.15
N GLU A 47 -13.44 0.25 -3.89
CA GLU A 47 -12.54 0.39 -2.74
C GLU A 47 -11.26 -0.43 -2.90
N VAL A 48 -11.38 -1.69 -3.33
CA VAL A 48 -10.21 -2.56 -3.62
C VAL A 48 -9.37 -1.97 -4.76
N GLY A 49 -10.00 -1.45 -5.81
CA GLY A 49 -9.31 -0.79 -6.91
C GLY A 49 -8.52 0.45 -6.46
N HIS A 50 -9.11 1.27 -5.59
CA HIS A 50 -8.44 2.42 -5.00
C HIS A 50 -7.27 2.01 -4.10
N ALA A 51 -7.47 1.02 -3.23
CA ALA A 51 -6.41 0.51 -2.36
C ALA A 51 -5.23 -0.05 -3.18
N ARG A 52 -5.50 -0.82 -4.25
CA ARG A 52 -4.45 -1.37 -5.12
C ARG A 52 -3.66 -0.27 -5.83
N ARG A 53 -4.33 0.75 -6.40
CA ARG A 53 -3.66 1.90 -7.03
C ARG A 53 -2.80 2.67 -6.03
N ARG A 54 -3.34 2.89 -4.82
CA ARG A 54 -2.62 3.58 -3.76
C ARG A 54 -1.39 2.83 -3.30
N ALA A 55 -1.51 1.53 -3.04
CA ALA A 55 -0.39 0.67 -2.65
C ALA A 55 0.73 0.66 -3.71
N ALA A 56 0.39 0.59 -4.99
CA ALA A 56 1.37 0.66 -6.07
C ALA A 56 2.12 2.01 -6.09
N ALA A 57 1.40 3.12 -5.86
CA ALA A 57 2.01 4.45 -5.78
C ALA A 57 2.93 4.58 -4.55
N ASP A 58 2.51 4.06 -3.39
CA ASP A 58 3.30 4.11 -2.16
C ASP A 58 4.59 3.28 -2.27
N VAL A 59 4.55 2.11 -2.94
CA VAL A 59 5.75 1.31 -3.24
C VAL A 59 6.72 2.06 -4.16
N ALA A 60 6.22 2.71 -5.22
CA ALA A 60 7.04 3.50 -6.13
C ALA A 60 7.70 4.69 -5.40
N LEU A 61 6.96 5.33 -4.50
CA LEU A 61 7.46 6.42 -3.69
C LEU A 61 8.52 5.94 -2.68
N ALA A 62 8.28 4.82 -1.98
CA ALA A 62 9.23 4.22 -1.05
C ALA A 62 10.56 3.87 -1.73
N ARG A 63 10.52 3.33 -2.96
CA ARG A 63 11.74 3.08 -3.76
C ARG A 63 12.49 4.38 -4.07
N SER A 64 11.77 5.44 -4.41
CA SER A 64 12.37 6.74 -4.71
C SER A 64 13.03 7.37 -3.48
N TYR A 65 12.41 7.27 -2.31
CA TYR A 65 13.00 7.70 -1.05
C TYR A 65 14.22 6.86 -0.66
N ALA A 66 14.14 5.53 -0.77
CA ALA A 66 15.29 4.66 -0.48
C ALA A 66 16.52 4.99 -1.35
N LEU A 67 16.31 5.30 -2.64
CA LEU A 67 17.40 5.74 -3.53
C LEU A 67 17.96 7.11 -3.14
N ARG A 68 17.09 8.05 -2.73
CA ARG A 68 17.52 9.37 -2.26
C ARG A 68 18.35 9.26 -0.99
N ASP A 69 17.89 8.46 -0.02
CA ASP A 69 18.59 8.25 1.23
C ASP A 69 19.95 7.61 0.99
N MET A 70 20.03 6.62 0.09
CA MET A 70 21.31 6.04 -0.34
C MET A 70 22.26 7.07 -0.95
N ALA A 71 21.75 8.00 -1.76
CA ALA A 71 22.56 9.07 -2.33
C ALA A 71 23.08 10.04 -1.25
N LEU A 72 22.26 10.38 -0.25
CA LEU A 72 22.67 11.23 0.88
C LEU A 72 23.73 10.54 1.75
N ASP A 73 23.57 9.25 1.96
CA ASP A 73 24.48 8.41 2.76
C ASP A 73 25.88 8.23 2.15
N LEU A 74 26.03 8.56 0.86
CA LEU A 74 27.30 8.60 0.14
C LEU A 74 28.00 9.97 0.19
N LEU A 75 27.40 11.02 0.77
CA LEU A 75 28.05 12.33 0.90
C LEU A 75 29.38 12.27 1.68
N PRO A 76 29.49 11.58 2.83
CA PRO A 76 30.75 11.48 3.57
C PRO A 76 31.88 10.87 2.73
N LEU A 77 31.56 9.89 1.88
CA LEU A 77 32.52 9.26 0.98
C LEU A 77 33.12 10.29 0.01
N ARG A 78 32.28 11.12 -0.60
CA ARG A 78 32.76 12.20 -1.47
C ARG A 78 33.67 13.14 -0.70
N ASP A 79 33.27 13.56 0.49
CA ASP A 79 34.04 14.50 1.30
C ASP A 79 35.41 13.88 1.72
N ALA A 80 35.46 12.58 2.02
CA ALA A 80 36.70 11.86 2.30
C ALA A 80 37.64 11.78 1.08
N LEU A 81 37.08 11.58 -0.13
CA LEU A 81 37.84 11.59 -1.38
C LEU A 81 38.37 12.99 -1.72
N GLU A 82 37.57 14.03 -1.52
CA GLU A 82 37.99 15.43 -1.70
C GLU A 82 39.13 15.78 -0.74
N ALA A 83 39.04 15.37 0.53
CA ALA A 83 40.11 15.54 1.50
C ALA A 83 41.40 14.79 1.10
N ALA A 84 41.28 13.57 0.57
CA ALA A 84 42.42 12.80 0.09
C ALA A 84 43.09 13.45 -1.14
N LEU A 85 42.30 13.99 -2.07
CA LEU A 85 42.79 14.70 -3.26
C LEU A 85 43.46 16.05 -2.92
N ALA A 86 43.05 16.69 -1.83
CA ALA A 86 43.66 17.93 -1.36
C ALA A 86 45.07 17.75 -0.76
N ILE A 87 45.53 16.50 -0.54
CA ILE A 87 46.88 16.20 -0.06
C ILE A 87 47.88 16.51 -1.20
N ARG A 88 48.57 17.64 -1.07
CA ARG A 88 49.54 18.15 -2.07
C ARG A 88 50.97 17.63 -1.90
N THR A 89 51.26 16.94 -0.79
CA THR A 89 52.58 16.39 -0.50
C THR A 89 52.73 15.04 -1.19
N ALA A 90 53.96 14.64 -1.56
CA ALA A 90 54.28 13.30 -2.07
C ALA A 90 54.17 12.19 -0.97
N ASP A 91 53.37 12.44 0.06
CA ASP A 91 53.18 11.51 1.17
C ASP A 91 52.15 10.45 0.79
N ALA A 92 52.67 9.37 0.22
CA ALA A 92 51.88 8.19 -0.14
C ALA A 92 51.17 7.55 1.07
N ALA A 93 51.67 7.71 2.30
CA ALA A 93 51.03 7.16 3.49
C ALA A 93 49.76 7.95 3.85
N ALA A 94 49.82 9.28 3.79
CA ALA A 94 48.66 10.14 4.01
C ALA A 94 47.56 9.91 2.95
N LEU A 95 47.94 9.77 1.67
CA LEU A 95 46.99 9.44 0.60
C LEU A 95 46.32 8.08 0.83
N ARG A 96 47.10 7.05 1.23
CA ARG A 96 46.57 5.72 1.52
C ARG A 96 45.57 5.74 2.67
N ALA A 97 45.86 6.48 3.74
CA ALA A 97 44.95 6.62 4.88
C ALA A 97 43.62 7.30 4.50
N GLY A 98 43.65 8.31 3.63
CA GLY A 98 42.45 8.97 3.10
C GLY A 98 41.59 8.03 2.26
N LEU A 99 42.21 7.22 1.40
CA LEU A 99 41.51 6.21 0.59
C LEU A 99 40.95 5.07 1.46
N GLU A 100 41.66 4.61 2.48
CA GLU A 100 41.15 3.61 3.42
C GLU A 100 39.93 4.14 4.20
N LEU A 101 39.95 5.41 4.59
CA LEU A 101 38.79 6.05 5.21
C LEU A 101 37.59 6.08 4.26
N ALA A 102 37.79 6.49 3.00
CA ALA A 102 36.76 6.46 1.97
C ALA A 102 36.19 5.03 1.79
N CYS A 103 37.04 4.01 1.68
CA CYS A 103 36.62 2.61 1.57
C CYS A 103 35.76 2.16 2.77
N ARG A 104 36.13 2.51 4.00
CA ARG A 104 35.34 2.19 5.20
C ARG A 104 33.97 2.87 5.19
N GLN A 105 33.91 4.15 4.80
CA GLN A 105 32.65 4.88 4.73
C GLN A 105 31.73 4.33 3.65
N PHE A 106 32.28 3.94 2.49
CA PHE A 106 31.52 3.27 1.44
C PHE A 106 30.94 1.93 1.91
N ALA A 107 31.76 1.09 2.55
CA ALA A 107 31.28 -0.18 3.11
C ALA A 107 30.18 0.04 4.16
N ALA A 108 30.33 1.04 5.02
CA ALA A 108 29.32 1.40 6.01
C ALA A 108 28.02 1.89 5.35
N ALA A 109 28.09 2.68 4.28
CA ALA A 109 26.92 3.11 3.51
C ALA A 109 26.19 1.92 2.89
N LEU A 110 26.91 1.03 2.22
CA LEU A 110 26.31 -0.19 1.67
C LEU A 110 25.66 -1.06 2.74
N ALA A 111 26.29 -1.24 3.90
CA ALA A 111 25.72 -2.05 4.99
C ALA A 111 24.37 -1.50 5.51
N ARG A 112 24.19 -0.17 5.54
CA ARG A 112 22.93 0.47 5.95
C ARG A 112 21.78 0.21 4.96
N HIS A 113 22.09 0.08 3.67
CA HIS A 113 21.09 -0.17 2.63
C HIS A 113 20.97 -1.65 2.20
N ALA A 114 21.95 -2.49 2.50
CA ALA A 114 21.92 -3.93 2.20
C ALA A 114 20.90 -4.69 3.05
N GLY A 115 20.55 -4.18 4.23
CA GLY A 115 19.47 -4.70 5.09
C GLY A 115 18.07 -4.37 4.59
N LEU A 116 17.78 -4.65 3.32
CA LEU A 116 16.46 -4.41 2.72
C LEU A 116 15.37 -5.18 3.49
N PRO A 117 14.16 -4.60 3.64
CA PRO A 117 13.02 -5.22 4.28
C PRO A 117 12.58 -6.46 3.46
N GLY A 118 13.06 -7.63 3.86
CA GLY A 118 12.80 -8.92 3.24
C GLY A 118 13.38 -10.10 4.02
N GLU A 119 14.41 -9.88 4.85
CA GLU A 119 15.04 -10.92 5.69
C GLU A 119 14.74 -10.78 7.18
N ARG A 120 13.56 -10.26 7.55
CA ARG A 120 13.04 -10.39 8.91
C ARG A 120 11.76 -11.21 8.87
N SER A 121 11.93 -12.52 8.71
CA SER A 121 10.89 -13.52 8.96
C SER A 121 11.39 -14.49 10.02
#